data_AF-A0AAG5DWR6-F1
#
_entry.id   AF-A0AAG5DWR6-F1
#
_cell.length_a   1.000
_cell.length_b   1.000
_cell.length_c   1.000
_cell.angle_alpha   90.00
_cell.angle_beta   90.00
_cell.angle_gamma   90.00
#
_symmetry.space_group_name_H-M   'P 1'
#
loop_
_entity.id
_entity.type
_entity.pdbx_description
1 polymer ?
#
loop_
_entity_poly.entity_id
_entity_poly.type
_entity_poly.pdbx_seq_one_letter_code
_entity_poly.pdbx_strand_id
1 'polypeptide(L)'
;MHEYSQDAMAYVRNYGRPDLFVTFACNPKWPQITELLHPGQSASDRHDITARVFKQQLRCLMDFIVKQRIYGEVRCWMYSVEWQKRGLPHAHIILWMVEKITPDQVDNIICAEIPDPEVDPELYEVVRTNMVHGPCGPYNPTSVCMSNDKCTKRYPRSFLTETQTGNDGYPLYRRRPPHANGRTFITQIRGANIEVDNTWIVPYSPILSKTFKTHINVEYCSSVKSIKYVCKYVTKGSDMAVIGLERDEISKYQMGRYVNCNEALWRIFSFVHLVVHLENGQRVYFNPENAVQRAETPPATTLTSFFSTCASDPFARTLVYSEMPRYYTWNALSKKWLRRKRGQPVDGQPGVFSTNALGRIYTIHPKNDDCFYLRLLLVNVRGPTSFESLRTVNNIVCPTFREACQQLELLEHDNQWNQTMDDAIAASHATEVRTLFAMIISTCQPSNPRQLWDTYKNDIAEDILHRIRVATGNLELQMNDEIYNEALVLIEDLCLRMSGKLLKEIHMPEPNCQIRDVLNRELERERAYDIQALEQQVQRNVPLLNKQQMSAYERLMKAVDDGNGGLYFLDAPGGTGKTFLISLILAAIRSQNGIALALASTGIAATLLEGGRTAHSALKLPLNMQVNETPVC
;
A
#
# COMPACT_ATOMS: atom_id res chain seq x y z
N MET A 1 3.44 1.60 0.94
CA MET A 1 2.81 0.52 1.74
C MET A 1 2.26 -0.58 0.82
N HIS A 2 1.63 -0.22 -0.30
CA HIS A 2 1.15 -1.17 -1.33
C HIS A 2 2.26 -2.00 -2.00
N GLU A 3 3.41 -1.39 -2.31
CA GLU A 3 4.52 -2.03 -3.06
C GLU A 3 5.17 -3.22 -2.32
N TYR A 4 5.65 -3.04 -1.09
CA TYR A 4 6.25 -4.15 -0.32
C TYR A 4 5.27 -5.30 -0.10
N SER A 5 3.96 -5.02 -0.09
CA SER A 5 2.93 -6.05 0.03
C SER A 5 2.72 -6.78 -1.28
N GLN A 6 2.79 -6.10 -2.42
CA GLN A 6 2.76 -6.75 -3.73
C GLN A 6 4.02 -7.59 -3.95
N ASP A 7 5.20 -7.09 -3.56
CA ASP A 7 6.47 -7.84 -3.64
C ASP A 7 6.39 -9.10 -2.77
N ALA A 8 6.05 -8.97 -1.49
CA ALA A 8 5.91 -10.12 -0.60
C ALA A 8 4.89 -11.15 -1.10
N MET A 9 3.76 -10.69 -1.67
CA MET A 9 2.78 -11.59 -2.27
C MET A 9 3.26 -12.20 -3.59
N ALA A 10 4.11 -11.51 -4.37
CA ALA A 10 4.75 -12.05 -5.56
C ALA A 10 5.76 -13.17 -5.21
N TYR A 11 6.58 -12.98 -4.16
CA TYR A 11 7.47 -14.03 -3.65
C TYR A 11 6.67 -15.25 -3.16
N VAL A 12 5.57 -15.03 -2.43
CA VAL A 12 4.69 -16.13 -1.98
C VAL A 12 4.01 -16.84 -3.14
N ARG A 13 3.58 -16.11 -4.17
CA ARG A 13 2.96 -16.68 -5.38
C ARG A 13 3.96 -17.53 -6.18
N ASN A 14 5.21 -17.09 -6.29
CA ASN A 14 6.23 -17.75 -7.11
C ASN A 14 6.95 -18.90 -6.37
N TYR A 15 7.15 -18.76 -5.05
CA TYR A 15 7.99 -19.68 -4.27
C TYR A 15 7.26 -20.38 -3.11
N GLY A 16 5.95 -20.13 -2.97
CA GLY A 16 5.12 -20.71 -1.92
C GLY A 16 5.40 -20.11 -0.53
N ARG A 17 5.07 -20.88 0.52
CA ARG A 17 5.26 -20.43 1.90
C ARG A 17 6.74 -20.26 2.26
N PRO A 18 7.11 -19.23 3.05
CA PRO A 18 8.44 -19.14 3.64
C PRO A 18 8.69 -20.24 4.65
N ASP A 19 9.95 -20.48 4.99
CA ASP A 19 10.38 -21.52 5.91
C ASP A 19 10.62 -20.95 7.32
N LEU A 20 11.34 -19.82 7.41
CA LEU A 20 11.70 -19.20 8.68
C LEU A 20 11.33 -17.72 8.72
N PHE A 21 10.88 -17.28 9.89
CA PHE A 21 10.71 -15.89 10.25
C PHE A 21 11.64 -15.55 11.42
N VAL A 22 12.55 -14.59 11.22
CA VAL A 22 13.55 -14.20 12.21
C VAL A 22 13.33 -12.74 12.59
N THR A 23 13.21 -12.45 13.87
CA THR A 23 13.32 -11.08 14.37
C THR A 23 14.70 -10.88 14.99
N PHE A 24 15.35 -9.77 14.65
CA PHE A 24 16.70 -9.45 15.11
C PHE A 24 16.71 -8.07 15.75
N ALA A 25 16.83 -8.01 17.07
CA ALA A 25 16.89 -6.74 17.80
C ALA A 25 18.32 -6.26 17.97
N CYS A 26 18.53 -4.95 17.94
CA CYS A 26 19.80 -4.35 18.30
C CYS A 26 20.05 -4.46 19.82
N ASN A 27 21.24 -4.90 20.21
CA ASN A 27 21.67 -4.93 21.61
C ASN A 27 22.49 -3.66 21.92
N PRO A 28 22.07 -2.81 22.88
CA PRO A 28 22.80 -1.58 23.21
C PRO A 28 24.10 -1.87 23.98
N LYS A 29 24.26 -3.09 24.51
CA LYS A 29 25.44 -3.55 25.26
C LYS A 29 26.50 -4.19 24.37
N TRP A 30 26.35 -4.13 23.05
CA TRP A 30 27.39 -4.60 22.14
C TRP A 30 28.69 -3.79 22.37
N PRO A 31 29.87 -4.44 22.48
CA PRO A 31 31.13 -3.74 22.67
C PRO A 31 31.37 -2.65 21.63
N GLN A 32 31.00 -2.92 20.38
CA GLN A 32 31.11 -1.97 19.25
C GLN A 32 30.28 -0.69 19.45
N ILE A 33 29.28 -0.71 20.34
CA ILE A 33 28.54 0.49 20.76
C ILE A 33 29.21 1.07 22.01
N THR A 34 29.34 0.27 23.07
CA THR A 34 29.75 0.77 24.40
C THR A 34 31.17 1.35 24.42
N GLU A 35 32.10 0.82 23.62
CA GLU A 35 33.48 1.33 23.51
C GLU A 35 33.56 2.69 22.81
N LEU A 36 32.53 3.05 22.02
CA LEU A 36 32.47 4.31 21.29
C LEU A 36 31.63 5.39 22.02
N LEU A 37 31.10 5.07 23.20
CA LEU A 37 30.38 6.02 24.06
C LEU A 37 31.34 6.78 24.96
N HIS A 38 31.14 8.09 25.10
CA HIS A 38 31.88 8.88 26.09
C HIS A 38 31.34 8.62 27.52
N PRO A 39 32.11 8.93 28.57
CA PRO A 39 31.65 8.82 29.96
C PRO A 39 30.31 9.55 30.16
N GLY A 40 29.32 8.83 30.72
CA GLY A 40 27.96 9.36 30.94
C GLY A 40 27.02 9.26 29.74
N GLN A 41 27.48 8.85 28.55
CA GLN A 41 26.61 8.61 27.40
C GLN A 41 26.01 7.20 27.41
N SER A 42 24.79 7.09 26.88
CA SER A 42 24.09 5.85 26.60
C SER A 42 23.96 5.61 25.08
N ALA A 43 23.62 4.38 24.69
CA ALA A 43 23.35 4.04 23.28
C ALA A 43 22.20 4.86 22.66
N SER A 44 21.29 5.37 23.51
CA SER A 44 20.19 6.25 23.11
C SER A 44 20.67 7.67 22.78
N ASP A 45 21.84 8.08 23.27
CA ASP A 45 22.41 9.41 22.99
C ASP A 45 23.21 9.44 21.68
N ARG A 46 23.64 8.26 21.19
CA ARG A 46 24.47 8.09 19.98
C ARG A 46 23.81 7.22 18.92
N HIS A 47 22.72 7.73 18.37
CA HIS A 47 21.95 7.10 17.29
C HIS A 47 22.77 6.78 16.03
N ASP A 48 23.80 7.58 15.74
CA ASP A 48 24.72 7.35 14.62
C ASP A 48 25.54 6.07 14.77
N ILE A 49 26.06 5.82 15.98
CA ILE A 49 26.80 4.60 16.31
C ILE A 49 25.85 3.41 16.29
N THR A 50 24.73 3.51 17.00
CA THR A 50 23.72 2.45 17.09
C THR A 50 23.23 1.99 15.71
N ALA A 51 22.88 2.93 14.83
CA ALA A 51 22.43 2.60 13.47
C ALA A 51 23.54 1.96 12.61
N ARG A 52 24.79 2.40 12.73
CA ARG A 52 25.93 1.84 11.98
C ARG A 52 26.29 0.44 12.46
N VAL A 53 26.40 0.23 13.77
CA VAL A 53 26.69 -1.07 14.35
C VAL A 53 25.56 -2.05 14.03
N PHE A 54 24.30 -1.64 14.18
CA PHE A 54 23.18 -2.49 13.80
C PHE A 54 23.21 -2.87 12.32
N LYS A 55 23.54 -1.94 11.41
CA LYS A 55 23.70 -2.23 9.97
C LYS A 55 24.78 -3.28 9.72
N GLN A 56 25.91 -3.17 10.41
CA GLN A 56 27.01 -4.14 10.30
C GLN A 56 26.58 -5.50 10.84
N GLN A 57 25.97 -5.54 12.02
CA GLN A 57 25.50 -6.78 12.65
C GLN A 57 24.42 -7.47 11.82
N LEU A 58 23.45 -6.72 11.28
CA LEU A 58 22.44 -7.25 10.37
C LEU A 58 23.06 -7.81 9.09
N ARG A 59 24.08 -7.14 8.53
CA ARG A 59 24.80 -7.65 7.36
C ARG A 59 25.56 -8.94 7.69
N CYS A 60 26.23 -9.00 8.83
CA CYS A 60 26.90 -10.22 9.30
C CYS A 60 25.89 -11.35 9.51
N LEU A 61 24.73 -11.08 10.09
CA LEU A 61 23.64 -12.05 10.25
C LEU A 61 23.17 -12.59 8.91
N MET A 62 22.90 -11.72 7.93
CA MET A 62 22.47 -12.14 6.60
C MET A 62 23.56 -12.92 5.87
N ASP A 63 24.83 -12.52 5.98
CA ASP A 63 25.94 -13.26 5.39
C ASP A 63 26.11 -14.63 6.05
N PHE A 64 25.92 -14.72 7.37
CA PHE A 64 25.99 -15.99 8.10
C PHE A 64 24.85 -16.93 7.70
N ILE A 65 23.62 -16.43 7.56
CA ILE A 65 22.48 -17.25 7.12
C ILE A 65 22.61 -17.66 5.65
N VAL A 66 22.88 -16.70 4.76
CA VAL A 66 22.76 -16.89 3.30
C VAL A 66 24.05 -17.39 2.66
N LYS A 67 25.21 -16.86 3.06
CA LYS A 67 26.50 -17.23 2.44
C LYS A 67 27.14 -18.44 3.11
N GLN A 68 27.10 -18.49 4.44
CA GLN A 68 27.62 -19.64 5.20
C GLN A 68 26.61 -20.80 5.28
N ARG A 69 25.37 -20.59 4.81
CA ARG A 69 24.34 -21.64 4.62
C ARG A 69 24.09 -22.47 5.90
N ILE A 70 24.06 -21.83 7.07
CA ILE A 70 23.94 -22.52 8.37
C ILE A 70 22.66 -23.36 8.54
N TYR A 71 21.63 -23.09 7.74
CA TYR A 71 20.37 -23.87 7.70
C TYR A 71 20.17 -24.59 6.36
N GLY A 72 21.17 -24.58 5.48
CA GLY A 72 21.06 -25.00 4.08
C GLY A 72 21.01 -23.82 3.12
N GLU A 73 20.79 -24.12 1.84
CA GLU A 73 20.80 -23.13 0.76
C GLU A 73 19.52 -22.28 0.78
N VAL A 74 19.69 -20.95 0.76
CA VAL A 74 18.58 -19.98 0.76
C VAL A 74 18.23 -19.64 -0.68
N ARG A 75 16.99 -19.93 -1.10
CA ARG A 75 16.47 -19.59 -2.44
C ARG A 75 16.28 -18.09 -2.58
N CYS A 76 15.61 -17.48 -1.62
CA CYS A 76 15.40 -16.04 -1.55
C CYS A 76 15.08 -15.61 -0.12
N TRP A 77 15.23 -14.31 0.14
CA TRP A 77 14.96 -13.73 1.44
C TRP A 77 14.45 -12.30 1.28
N MET A 78 13.73 -11.82 2.29
CA MET A 78 13.38 -10.41 2.41
C MET A 78 13.45 -9.98 3.86
N TYR A 79 13.72 -8.70 4.10
CA TYR A 79 13.61 -8.16 5.44
C TYR A 79 13.14 -6.71 5.43
N SER A 80 12.48 -6.30 6.52
CA SER A 80 12.23 -4.90 6.87
C SER A 80 13.00 -4.55 8.14
N VAL A 81 13.36 -3.28 8.30
CA VAL A 81 13.86 -2.74 9.57
C VAL A 81 12.79 -1.80 10.09
N GLU A 82 12.29 -2.08 11.29
CA GLU A 82 11.31 -1.25 11.97
C GLU A 82 12.01 -0.48 13.10
N TRP A 83 11.53 0.75 13.31
CA TRP A 83 12.15 1.74 14.17
C TRP A 83 11.13 2.18 15.21
N GLN A 84 11.11 1.52 16.37
CA GLN A 84 10.10 1.82 17.40
C GLN A 84 10.34 3.21 18.00
N LYS A 85 9.26 3.92 18.37
CA LYS A 85 9.26 5.33 18.85
C LYS A 85 10.26 5.67 19.98
N ARG A 86 10.73 4.67 20.73
CA ARG A 86 11.79 4.77 21.77
C ARG A 86 12.71 3.54 21.81
N GLY A 87 12.63 2.68 20.80
CA GLY A 87 13.31 1.37 20.78
C GLY A 87 14.52 1.36 19.87
N LEU A 88 15.44 0.46 20.16
CA LEU A 88 16.56 0.16 19.29
C LEU A 88 16.05 -0.47 17.99
N PRO A 89 16.78 -0.34 16.86
CA PRO A 89 16.38 -0.95 15.60
C PRO A 89 16.11 -2.44 15.76
N HIS A 90 15.10 -2.92 15.03
CA HIS A 90 14.86 -4.35 14.90
C HIS A 90 14.52 -4.71 13.46
N ALA A 91 15.04 -5.84 13.01
CA ALA A 91 14.76 -6.36 11.68
C ALA A 91 13.75 -7.51 11.77
N HIS A 92 12.87 -7.58 10.78
CA HIS A 92 11.99 -8.72 10.52
C HIS A 92 12.43 -9.35 9.22
N ILE A 93 12.91 -10.59 9.28
CA ILE A 93 13.55 -11.30 8.17
C ILE A 93 12.71 -12.53 7.84
N ILE A 94 12.48 -12.76 6.55
CA ILE A 94 11.80 -13.93 6.00
C ILE A 94 12.77 -14.67 5.08
N LEU A 95 12.82 -15.99 5.23
CA LEU A 95 13.70 -16.88 4.44
C LEU A 95 12.88 -17.94 3.72
N TRP A 96 13.18 -18.16 2.43
CA TRP A 96 12.75 -19.33 1.66
C TRP A 96 13.97 -20.18 1.38
N MET A 97 13.93 -21.42 1.83
CA MET A 97 15.00 -22.38 1.61
C MET A 97 14.81 -23.07 0.26
N VAL A 98 15.91 -23.51 -0.37
CA VAL A 98 15.85 -24.36 -1.57
C VAL A 98 15.26 -25.71 -1.21
N GLU A 99 15.79 -26.32 -0.15
CA GLU A 99 15.26 -27.53 0.48
C GLU A 99 14.36 -27.12 1.66
N LYS A 100 13.10 -27.54 1.64
CA LYS A 100 12.12 -27.16 2.66
C LYS A 100 12.44 -27.81 4.00
N ILE A 101 12.35 -27.03 5.07
CA ILE A 101 12.53 -27.54 6.44
C ILE A 101 11.35 -28.44 6.77
N THR A 102 11.61 -29.68 7.17
CA THR A 102 10.56 -30.62 7.58
C THR A 102 10.27 -30.49 9.09
N PRO A 103 9.07 -30.87 9.56
CA PRO A 103 8.71 -30.74 10.98
C PRO A 103 9.70 -31.40 11.97
N ASP A 104 10.30 -32.53 11.58
CA ASP A 104 11.31 -33.26 12.35
C ASP A 104 12.67 -32.53 12.44
N GLN A 105 12.93 -31.57 11.55
CA GLN A 105 14.14 -30.76 11.56
C GLN A 105 14.00 -29.48 12.38
N VAL A 106 12.78 -29.10 12.81
CA VAL A 106 12.52 -27.82 13.50
C VAL A 106 13.32 -27.71 14.79
N ASP A 107 13.38 -28.77 15.59
CA ASP A 107 14.09 -28.79 16.87
C ASP A 107 15.62 -28.71 16.72
N ASN A 108 16.16 -28.96 15.52
CA ASN A 108 17.60 -28.75 15.22
C ASN A 108 17.93 -27.27 15.02
N ILE A 109 16.93 -26.45 14.70
CA ILE A 109 17.08 -25.04 14.33
C ILE A 109 16.56 -24.13 15.44
N ILE A 110 15.42 -24.49 16.05
CA ILE A 110 14.67 -23.65 17.00
C ILE A 110 14.57 -24.37 18.34
N CYS A 111 14.95 -23.67 19.41
CA CYS A 111 14.83 -24.10 20.79
C CYS A 111 13.97 -23.10 21.57
N ALA A 112 13.18 -23.59 22.52
CA ALA A 112 12.41 -22.77 23.46
C ALA A 112 12.67 -23.18 24.92
N GLU A 113 13.85 -23.72 25.19
CA GLU A 113 14.28 -24.21 26.50
C GLU A 113 15.54 -23.48 27.01
N ILE A 114 15.71 -23.49 28.33
CA ILE A 114 16.89 -22.97 29.01
C ILE A 114 18.09 -23.94 28.78
N PRO A 115 19.20 -23.46 28.19
CA PRO A 115 20.42 -24.24 27.97
C PRO A 115 21.03 -24.79 29.25
N ASP A 116 21.96 -25.75 29.11
CA ASP A 116 22.70 -26.25 30.27
C ASP A 116 23.82 -25.27 30.62
N PRO A 117 23.87 -24.71 31.84
CA PRO A 117 24.97 -23.86 32.24
C PRO A 117 26.31 -24.59 32.27
N GLU A 118 26.34 -25.92 32.44
CA GLU A 118 27.58 -26.71 32.44
C GLU A 118 28.05 -27.05 31.02
N VAL A 119 27.12 -27.26 30.07
CA VAL A 119 27.46 -27.62 28.67
C VAL A 119 27.71 -26.39 27.81
N ASP A 120 26.86 -25.36 27.94
CA ASP A 120 26.99 -24.11 27.17
C ASP A 120 26.69 -22.89 28.06
N PRO A 121 27.64 -22.49 28.93
CA PRO A 121 27.46 -21.36 29.83
C PRO A 121 27.21 -20.05 29.09
N GLU A 122 27.81 -19.88 27.90
CA GLU A 122 27.65 -18.67 27.10
C GLU A 122 26.23 -18.55 26.55
N LEU A 123 25.69 -19.63 25.97
CA LEU A 123 24.31 -19.62 25.48
C LEU A 123 23.32 -19.50 26.63
N TYR A 124 23.58 -20.16 27.77
CA TYR A 124 22.77 -20.02 28.99
C TYR A 124 22.63 -18.55 29.39
N GLU A 125 23.74 -17.81 29.47
CA GLU A 125 23.72 -16.38 29.83
C GLU A 125 22.99 -15.52 28.79
N VAL A 126 23.15 -15.81 27.50
CA VAL A 126 22.42 -15.12 26.43
C VAL A 126 20.92 -15.37 26.56
N VAL A 127 20.49 -16.62 26.76
CA VAL A 127 19.07 -16.97 26.89
C VAL A 127 18.48 -16.33 28.12
N ARG A 128 19.17 -16.42 29.27
CA ARG A 128 18.79 -15.80 30.54
C ARG A 128 18.58 -14.29 30.42
N THR A 129 19.44 -13.60 29.67
CA THR A 129 19.43 -12.13 29.57
C THR A 129 18.50 -11.62 28.48
N ASN A 130 18.46 -12.30 27.33
CA ASN A 130 17.88 -11.76 26.09
C ASN A 130 16.68 -12.54 25.57
N MET A 131 16.47 -13.80 25.96
CA MET A 131 15.42 -14.66 25.38
C MET A 131 14.28 -14.98 26.35
N VAL A 132 14.23 -14.33 27.51
CA VAL A 132 13.12 -14.48 28.46
C VAL A 132 12.04 -13.48 28.12
N HIS A 133 10.82 -13.94 27.85
CA HIS A 133 9.68 -13.05 27.84
C HIS A 133 9.48 -12.52 29.26
N GLY A 134 9.59 -11.20 29.45
CA GLY A 134 9.50 -10.59 30.77
C GLY A 134 8.26 -11.08 31.53
N PRO A 135 8.41 -11.70 32.71
CA PRO A 135 7.31 -12.15 33.56
C PRO A 135 6.24 -11.08 33.68
N CYS A 136 5.13 -11.33 32.99
CA CYS A 136 3.99 -10.44 32.85
C CYS A 136 2.76 -11.07 33.51
N GLY A 137 1.60 -10.45 33.37
CA GLY A 137 0.39 -10.94 34.03
C GLY A 137 0.43 -10.60 35.52
N PRO A 138 0.18 -11.55 36.43
CA PRO A 138 0.16 -11.30 37.88
C PRO A 138 1.48 -10.69 38.40
N TYR A 139 2.61 -11.07 37.80
CA TYR A 139 3.94 -10.61 38.20
C TYR A 139 4.23 -9.16 37.78
N ASN A 140 3.64 -8.71 36.67
CA ASN A 140 3.79 -7.35 36.18
C ASN A 140 2.60 -6.94 35.28
N PRO A 141 1.49 -6.47 35.89
CA PRO A 141 0.27 -6.09 35.17
C PRO A 141 0.47 -4.90 34.22
N THR A 142 1.47 -4.07 34.50
CA THR A 142 1.79 -2.86 33.71
C THR A 142 2.67 -3.13 32.49
N SER A 143 2.98 -4.39 32.18
CA SER A 143 3.80 -4.74 31.01
C SER A 143 3.09 -4.34 29.72
N VAL A 144 3.84 -3.84 28.73
CA VAL A 144 3.30 -3.39 27.42
C VAL A 144 2.57 -4.51 26.66
N CYS A 145 2.87 -5.78 26.96
CA CYS A 145 2.21 -6.92 26.37
C CYS A 145 0.82 -7.24 26.96
N MET A 146 0.41 -6.58 28.04
CA MET A 146 -0.86 -6.84 28.73
C MET A 146 -2.03 -6.11 28.06
N SER A 147 -3.14 -6.83 27.87
CA SER A 147 -4.43 -6.27 27.43
C SER A 147 -5.55 -7.09 28.07
N ASN A 148 -6.52 -6.43 28.70
CA ASN A 148 -7.62 -7.07 29.44
C ASN A 148 -7.12 -8.15 30.42
N ASP A 149 -6.10 -7.81 31.23
CA ASP A 149 -5.45 -8.68 32.22
C ASP A 149 -4.85 -9.99 31.69
N LYS A 150 -4.68 -10.10 30.36
CA LYS A 150 -4.05 -11.24 29.70
C LYS A 150 -2.86 -10.79 28.87
N CYS A 151 -1.82 -11.62 28.83
CA CYS A 151 -0.70 -11.40 27.93
C CYS A 151 -1.15 -11.61 26.48
N THR A 152 -1.07 -10.58 25.65
CA THR A 152 -1.38 -10.64 24.21
C THR A 152 -0.49 -11.63 23.45
N LYS A 153 0.69 -11.95 24.00
CA LYS A 153 1.64 -12.93 23.46
C LYS A 153 1.48 -14.34 24.05
N ARG A 154 0.47 -14.54 24.91
CA ARG A 154 0.07 -15.82 25.51
C ARG A 154 1.18 -16.48 26.35
N TYR A 155 1.90 -15.67 27.12
CA TYR A 155 2.84 -16.16 28.13
C TYR A 155 2.18 -16.17 29.53
N PRO A 156 2.53 -17.12 30.40
CA PRO A 156 3.41 -18.27 30.15
C PRO A 156 2.81 -19.28 29.15
N ARG A 157 3.65 -19.98 28.39
CA ARG A 157 3.25 -21.01 27.43
C ARG A 157 3.05 -22.36 28.12
N SER A 158 2.25 -23.25 27.54
CA SER A 158 2.10 -24.62 28.08
C SER A 158 3.37 -25.44 27.88
N PHE A 159 3.64 -26.37 28.80
CA PHE A 159 4.68 -27.38 28.62
C PHE A 159 4.29 -28.39 27.54
N LEU A 160 5.28 -28.83 26.78
CA LEU A 160 5.12 -29.78 25.68
C LEU A 160 6.36 -30.68 25.60
N THR A 161 6.16 -31.98 25.46
CA THR A 161 7.24 -32.97 25.33
C THR A 161 7.87 -32.98 23.95
N GLU A 162 7.11 -32.60 22.92
CA GLU A 162 7.55 -32.57 21.51
C GLU A 162 6.94 -31.35 20.80
N THR A 163 7.63 -30.86 19.77
CA THR A 163 7.15 -29.74 18.95
C THR A 163 5.97 -30.19 18.09
N GLN A 164 4.86 -29.45 18.16
CA GLN A 164 3.64 -29.75 17.41
C GLN A 164 3.40 -28.70 16.32
N THR A 165 3.40 -29.14 15.07
CA THR A 165 3.02 -28.31 13.91
C THR A 165 1.53 -28.46 13.62
N GLY A 166 0.72 -27.45 13.98
CA GLY A 166 -0.72 -27.42 13.66
C GLY A 166 -1.02 -26.85 12.26
N ASN A 167 -2.27 -26.97 11.82
CA ASN A 167 -2.74 -26.46 10.52
C ASN A 167 -2.87 -24.92 10.47
N ASP A 168 -3.01 -24.27 11.64
CA ASP A 168 -3.29 -22.83 11.74
C ASP A 168 -2.39 -22.13 12.78
N GLY A 169 -1.37 -21.40 12.31
CA GLY A 169 -0.49 -20.54 13.13
C GLY A 169 0.97 -20.99 13.20
N TYR A 170 1.73 -20.41 14.14
CA TYR A 170 3.10 -20.85 14.44
C TYR A 170 3.07 -22.19 15.20
N PRO A 171 4.08 -23.05 15.03
CA PRO A 171 4.22 -24.29 15.80
C PRO A 171 4.24 -24.04 17.30
N LEU A 172 3.79 -25.05 18.05
CA LEU A 172 3.98 -25.08 19.48
C LEU A 172 5.28 -25.81 19.78
N TYR A 173 6.32 -25.07 20.15
CA TYR A 173 7.64 -25.66 20.41
C TYR A 173 7.66 -26.44 21.71
N ARG A 174 8.48 -27.49 21.72
CA ARG A 174 8.83 -28.28 22.88
C ARG A 174 9.34 -27.42 24.03
N ARG A 175 8.79 -27.66 25.22
CA ARG A 175 9.12 -26.99 26.49
C ARG A 175 8.98 -28.02 27.60
N ARG A 176 10.08 -28.66 28.01
CA ARG A 176 10.03 -29.68 29.06
C ARG A 176 9.76 -29.04 30.43
N PRO A 177 8.87 -29.64 31.25
CA PRO A 177 8.64 -29.21 32.61
C PRO A 177 9.80 -29.58 33.54
N PRO A 178 9.93 -28.94 34.72
CA PRO A 178 11.03 -29.22 35.65
C PRO A 178 11.16 -30.68 36.06
N HIS A 179 10.04 -31.39 36.25
CA HIS A 179 10.04 -32.80 36.61
C HIS A 179 10.47 -33.75 35.46
N ALA A 180 10.62 -33.24 34.24
CA ALA A 180 11.06 -33.97 33.05
C ALA A 180 12.31 -33.34 32.41
N ASN A 181 13.30 -32.98 33.25
CA ASN A 181 14.56 -32.34 32.87
C ASN A 181 14.43 -30.93 32.26
N GLY A 182 13.31 -30.24 32.49
CA GLY A 182 13.22 -28.81 32.27
C GLY A 182 14.06 -28.06 33.30
N ARG A 183 14.75 -26.99 32.90
CA ARG A 183 15.54 -26.17 33.83
C ARG A 183 14.74 -24.96 34.29
N THR A 184 15.11 -24.42 35.44
CA THR A 184 14.61 -23.16 35.97
C THR A 184 15.78 -22.29 36.45
N PHE A 185 15.57 -20.98 36.54
CA PHE A 185 16.47 -20.07 37.23
C PHE A 185 15.69 -18.94 37.88
N ILE A 186 16.29 -18.28 38.86
CA ILE A 186 15.64 -17.16 39.55
C ILE A 186 16.08 -15.84 38.91
N THR A 187 15.10 -15.00 38.57
CA THR A 187 15.33 -13.61 38.14
C THR A 187 14.67 -12.64 39.10
N GLN A 188 15.26 -11.45 39.26
CA GLN A 188 14.70 -10.41 40.11
C GLN A 188 13.96 -9.37 39.26
N ILE A 189 12.66 -9.21 39.51
CA ILE A 189 11.81 -8.24 38.81
C ILE A 189 11.09 -7.39 39.84
N ARG A 190 11.29 -6.06 39.78
CA ARG A 190 10.72 -5.09 40.74
C ARG A 190 10.97 -5.46 42.21
N GLY A 191 12.13 -6.04 42.51
CA GLY A 191 12.50 -6.46 43.87
C GLY A 191 11.99 -7.83 44.30
N ALA A 192 11.15 -8.50 43.51
CA ALA A 192 10.68 -9.86 43.79
C ALA A 192 11.53 -10.90 43.05
N ASN A 193 11.83 -12.02 43.73
CA ASN A 193 12.46 -13.19 43.13
C ASN A 193 11.39 -14.03 42.44
N ILE A 194 11.52 -14.18 41.13
CA ILE A 194 10.60 -14.96 40.29
C ILE A 194 11.38 -16.13 39.72
N GLU A 195 10.87 -17.33 39.93
CA GLU A 195 11.37 -18.53 39.27
C GLU A 195 10.87 -18.55 37.81
N VAL A 196 11.82 -18.59 36.89
CA VAL A 196 11.57 -18.64 35.44
C VAL A 196 11.89 -20.04 34.96
N ASP A 197 10.92 -20.67 34.32
CA ASP A 197 11.04 -21.97 33.69
C ASP A 197 10.95 -21.85 32.14
N ASN A 198 10.96 -23.00 31.47
CA ASN A 198 10.85 -23.09 30.01
C ASN A 198 9.54 -22.49 29.45
N THR A 199 8.51 -22.18 30.25
CA THR A 199 7.27 -21.58 29.74
C THR A 199 7.42 -20.12 29.30
N TRP A 200 8.47 -19.46 29.77
CA TRP A 200 8.75 -18.04 29.52
C TRP A 200 9.74 -17.78 28.39
N ILE A 201 10.39 -18.82 27.87
CA ILE A 201 11.46 -18.67 26.88
C ILE A 201 10.89 -18.35 25.49
N VAL A 202 11.38 -17.30 24.87
CA VAL A 202 11.05 -16.93 23.49
C VAL A 202 11.80 -17.88 22.54
N PRO A 203 11.14 -18.47 21.52
CA PRO A 203 11.80 -19.37 20.56
C PRO A 203 13.03 -18.73 19.91
N TYR A 204 14.16 -19.42 19.93
CA TYR A 204 15.44 -18.88 19.43
C TYR A 204 16.23 -19.93 18.68
N SER A 205 17.19 -19.49 17.88
CA SER A 205 18.22 -20.38 17.34
C SER A 205 19.45 -20.34 18.25
N PRO A 206 19.90 -21.46 18.84
CA PRO A 206 21.11 -21.53 19.65
C PRO A 206 22.32 -20.89 18.96
N ILE A 207 22.52 -21.20 17.68
CA ILE A 207 23.65 -20.72 16.89
C ILE A 207 23.59 -19.20 16.70
N LEU A 208 22.42 -18.66 16.32
CA LEU A 208 22.28 -17.22 16.10
C LEU A 208 22.36 -16.43 17.41
N SER A 209 21.66 -16.86 18.45
CA SER A 209 21.64 -16.17 19.73
C SER A 209 23.03 -16.11 20.34
N LYS A 210 23.79 -17.21 20.31
CA LYS A 210 25.18 -17.26 20.80
C LYS A 210 26.10 -16.33 20.01
N THR A 211 25.99 -16.35 18.68
CA THR A 211 26.86 -15.57 17.78
C THR A 211 26.67 -14.07 17.94
N PHE A 212 25.42 -13.60 18.00
CA PHE A 212 25.10 -12.17 17.98
C PHE A 212 24.79 -11.59 19.35
N LYS A 213 24.65 -12.43 20.39
CA LYS A 213 24.44 -12.02 21.80
C LYS A 213 23.34 -10.97 21.94
N THR A 214 22.22 -11.17 21.26
CA THR A 214 21.07 -10.26 21.26
C THR A 214 19.76 -11.04 21.30
N HIS A 215 18.64 -10.34 21.47
CA HIS A 215 17.32 -10.94 21.35
C HIS A 215 17.03 -11.31 19.89
N ILE A 216 16.96 -12.61 19.59
CA ILE A 216 16.65 -13.15 18.26
C ILE A 216 15.51 -14.15 18.38
N ASN A 217 14.30 -13.77 17.96
CA ASN A 217 13.20 -14.73 17.86
C ASN A 217 13.27 -15.46 16.52
N VAL A 218 13.21 -16.78 16.51
CA VAL A 218 13.16 -17.59 15.29
C VAL A 218 11.89 -18.42 15.31
N GLU A 219 11.08 -18.29 14.27
CA GLU A 219 9.80 -18.97 14.13
C GLU A 219 9.74 -19.78 12.84
N TYR A 220 9.29 -21.02 12.92
CA TYR A 220 9.03 -21.86 11.75
C TYR A 220 7.67 -21.52 11.13
N CYS A 221 7.66 -21.31 9.82
CA CYS A 221 6.48 -20.86 9.08
C CYS A 221 5.72 -22.05 8.49
N SER A 222 4.91 -22.71 9.31
CA SER A 222 4.12 -23.88 8.90
C SER A 222 2.83 -23.54 8.11
N SER A 223 2.22 -22.37 8.33
CA SER A 223 0.87 -22.05 7.80
C SER A 223 0.84 -20.81 6.90
N VAL A 224 -0.05 -20.82 5.89
CA VAL A 224 -0.36 -19.66 5.04
C VAL A 224 -0.94 -18.49 5.86
N LYS A 225 -1.58 -18.75 7.01
CA LYS A 225 -2.03 -17.69 7.92
C LYS A 225 -0.86 -16.93 8.55
N SER A 226 0.27 -17.60 8.78
CA SER A 226 1.50 -16.96 9.25
C SER A 226 2.06 -15.99 8.22
N ILE A 227 1.84 -16.24 6.92
CA ILE A 227 2.25 -15.33 5.83
C ILE A 227 1.56 -13.97 5.96
N LYS A 228 0.24 -13.91 6.20
CA LYS A 228 -0.46 -12.63 6.39
C LYS A 228 0.10 -11.83 7.56
N TYR A 229 0.43 -12.51 8.67
CA TYR A 229 1.00 -11.89 9.86
C TYR A 229 2.45 -11.46 9.64
N VAL A 230 3.27 -12.28 8.99
CA VAL A 230 4.68 -12.01 8.69
C VAL A 230 4.83 -10.91 7.63
N CYS A 231 4.04 -10.95 6.55
CA CYS A 231 3.95 -9.88 5.56
C CYS A 231 3.48 -8.57 6.20
N LYS A 232 2.61 -8.59 7.22
CA LYS A 232 2.26 -7.35 7.95
C LYS A 232 3.50 -6.67 8.54
N TYR A 233 4.46 -7.41 9.11
CA TYR A 233 5.68 -6.81 9.69
C TYR A 233 6.69 -6.34 8.63
N VAL A 234 6.71 -6.98 7.46
CA VAL A 234 7.55 -6.53 6.33
C VAL A 234 6.94 -5.34 5.59
N THR A 235 5.62 -5.18 5.63
CA THR A 235 4.87 -4.17 4.87
C THR A 235 4.34 -3.01 5.70
N LYS A 236 4.44 -3.08 7.04
CA LYS A 236 4.05 -2.01 7.95
C LYS A 236 4.83 -0.74 7.58
N GLY A 237 4.11 0.30 7.18
CA GLY A 237 4.71 1.61 6.92
C GLY A 237 5.28 2.24 8.19
N SER A 238 6.02 3.34 8.05
CA SER A 238 6.48 4.07 9.24
C SER A 238 5.29 4.54 10.06
N ASP A 239 5.51 4.66 11.37
CA ASP A 239 4.50 5.21 12.27
C ASP A 239 4.07 6.60 11.81
N MET A 240 2.77 6.86 11.89
CA MET A 240 2.18 8.16 11.60
C MET A 240 1.85 8.84 12.92
N ALA A 241 2.05 10.15 12.99
CA ALA A 241 1.60 11.00 14.08
C ALA A 241 0.56 11.97 13.55
N VAL A 242 -0.52 12.12 14.31
CA VAL A 242 -1.48 13.20 14.09
C VAL A 242 -1.01 14.34 15.00
N ILE A 243 -0.53 15.43 14.40
CA ILE A 243 -0.01 16.59 15.13
C ILE A 243 -1.10 17.65 15.12
N GLY A 244 -1.49 18.13 16.30
CA GLY A 244 -2.36 19.28 16.42
C GLY A 244 -1.56 20.58 16.55
N LEU A 245 -1.82 21.51 15.65
CA LEU A 245 -1.29 22.86 15.69
C LEU A 245 -2.40 23.79 16.20
N GLU A 246 -2.16 24.50 17.29
CA GLU A 246 -3.13 25.46 17.83
C GLU A 246 -3.17 26.71 16.94
N ARG A 247 -4.05 26.68 15.94
CA ARG A 247 -4.79 27.80 15.34
C ARG A 247 -5.71 27.19 14.27
N ASP A 248 -7.01 27.29 14.51
CA ASP A 248 -8.13 26.82 13.67
C ASP A 248 -8.54 25.34 13.77
N GLU A 249 -9.85 25.10 13.92
CA GLU A 249 -10.48 23.78 14.17
C GLU A 249 -10.34 22.81 12.99
N ILE A 250 -10.20 23.37 11.78
CA ILE A 250 -10.04 22.64 10.51
C ILE A 250 -8.56 22.29 10.26
N SER A 251 -7.62 23.11 10.74
CA SER A 251 -6.16 22.91 10.66
C SER A 251 -5.60 22.06 11.80
N LYS A 252 -6.49 21.54 12.65
CA LYS A 252 -6.19 21.03 14.00
C LYS A 252 -5.43 19.71 14.01
N TYR A 253 -5.26 19.03 12.87
CA TYR A 253 -4.64 17.71 12.81
C TYR A 253 -3.92 17.47 11.47
N GLN A 254 -2.61 17.62 11.42
CA GLN A 254 -1.79 17.18 10.30
C GLN A 254 -1.31 15.74 10.50
N MET A 255 -1.48 14.87 9.49
CA MET A 255 -0.90 13.53 9.49
C MET A 255 0.55 13.59 9.00
N GLY A 256 1.49 13.66 9.94
CA GLY A 256 2.92 13.60 9.65
C GLY A 256 3.45 12.17 9.74
N ARG A 257 4.40 11.83 8.86
CA ARG A 257 5.21 10.61 9.04
C ARG A 257 6.22 10.85 10.16
N TYR A 258 6.20 10.00 11.18
CA TYR A 258 7.24 10.01 12.20
C TYR A 258 8.48 9.30 11.65
N VAL A 259 9.63 9.99 11.71
CA VAL A 259 10.94 9.43 11.36
C VAL A 259 11.83 9.67 12.56
N ASN A 260 12.29 8.62 13.22
CA ASN A 260 13.24 8.79 14.32
C ASN A 260 14.67 9.02 13.82
N CYS A 261 15.55 9.53 14.68
CA CYS A 261 16.92 9.89 14.29
C CYS A 261 17.70 8.70 13.70
N ASN A 262 17.51 7.49 14.22
CA ASN A 262 18.17 6.31 13.65
C ASN A 262 17.65 5.97 12.24
N GLU A 263 16.33 6.08 12.00
CA GLU A 263 15.71 5.86 10.70
C GLU A 263 16.16 6.92 9.67
N ALA A 264 16.27 8.18 10.09
CA ALA A 264 16.78 9.27 9.26
C ALA A 264 18.24 8.99 8.83
N LEU A 265 19.11 8.64 9.79
CA LEU A 265 20.51 8.30 9.50
C LEU A 265 20.63 7.04 8.64
N TRP A 266 19.82 6.01 8.89
CA TRP A 266 19.76 4.80 8.06
C TRP A 266 19.42 5.10 6.61
N ARG A 267 18.47 6.01 6.38
CA ARG A 267 18.06 6.46 5.04
C ARG A 267 19.14 7.29 4.36
N ILE A 268 19.81 8.19 5.08
CA ILE A 268 20.95 8.96 4.55
C ILE A 268 22.07 8.01 4.07
N PHE A 269 22.26 6.88 4.75
CA PHE A 269 23.30 5.90 4.40
C PHE A 269 22.89 4.83 3.36
N SER A 270 21.69 4.90 2.79
CA SER A 270 21.15 3.81 1.96
C SER A 270 20.58 4.33 0.64
N PHE A 271 21.14 3.80 -0.46
CA PHE A 271 20.69 3.87 -1.86
C PHE A 271 21.29 4.96 -2.75
N VAL A 272 21.76 4.51 -3.93
CA VAL A 272 21.88 5.34 -5.12
C VAL A 272 20.50 5.35 -5.77
N HIS A 273 19.79 6.46 -5.64
CA HIS A 273 18.49 6.64 -6.27
C HIS A 273 18.68 6.90 -7.77
N LEU A 274 18.02 6.07 -8.60
CA LEU A 274 17.93 6.31 -10.02
C LEU A 274 16.81 7.31 -10.26
N VAL A 275 17.19 8.52 -10.66
CA VAL A 275 16.25 9.61 -10.93
C VAL A 275 15.62 9.35 -12.28
N VAL A 276 14.36 9.73 -12.43
CA VAL A 276 13.58 9.72 -13.66
C VAL A 276 13.01 11.13 -13.81
N HIS A 277 13.02 11.65 -15.02
CA HIS A 277 12.44 12.95 -15.36
C HIS A 277 12.32 13.04 -16.88
N LEU A 278 11.47 13.92 -17.38
CA LEU A 278 11.41 14.25 -18.81
C LEU A 278 12.66 15.03 -19.24
N GLU A 279 12.83 15.20 -20.55
CA GLU A 279 13.87 16.09 -21.09
C GLU A 279 13.72 17.50 -20.51
N ASN A 280 14.82 18.07 -20.03
CA ASN A 280 14.87 19.35 -19.30
C ASN A 280 14.05 19.42 -17.99
N GLY A 281 13.52 18.29 -17.51
CA GLY A 281 12.77 18.18 -16.25
C GLY A 281 13.64 17.87 -15.01
N GLN A 282 14.95 18.11 -15.05
CA GLN A 282 15.83 17.80 -13.91
C GLN A 282 15.43 18.64 -12.70
N ARG A 283 15.42 18.03 -11.51
CA ARG A 283 15.37 18.81 -10.26
C ARG A 283 16.73 19.45 -10.02
N VAL A 284 16.78 20.79 -10.04
CA VAL A 284 18.00 21.56 -9.80
C VAL A 284 17.84 22.41 -8.52
N TYR A 285 18.91 22.49 -7.74
CA TYR A 285 18.99 23.38 -6.58
C TYR A 285 19.84 24.59 -6.95
N PHE A 286 19.33 25.79 -6.71
CA PHE A 286 19.98 27.04 -7.05
C PHE A 286 19.79 28.08 -5.95
N ASN A 287 20.65 29.09 -5.96
CA ASN A 287 20.48 30.34 -5.23
C ASN A 287 20.26 31.48 -6.25
N PRO A 288 19.88 32.70 -5.82
CA PRO A 288 19.62 33.80 -6.75
C PRO A 288 20.79 34.12 -7.71
N GLU A 289 22.02 33.88 -7.26
CA GLU A 289 23.25 34.20 -8.01
C GLU A 289 23.55 33.17 -9.12
N ASN A 290 23.18 31.90 -8.94
CA ASN A 290 23.49 30.83 -9.89
C ASN A 290 22.27 30.28 -10.65
N ALA A 291 21.08 30.84 -10.45
CA ALA A 291 19.84 30.39 -11.06
C ALA A 291 19.92 30.33 -12.60
N VAL A 292 20.41 31.40 -13.23
CA VAL A 292 20.53 31.51 -14.70
C VAL A 292 21.50 30.45 -15.24
N GLN A 293 22.70 30.37 -14.66
CA GLN A 293 23.70 29.38 -15.03
C GLN A 293 23.20 27.94 -14.85
N ARG A 294 22.44 27.68 -13.77
CA ARG A 294 21.85 26.36 -13.48
C ARG A 294 20.74 25.97 -14.46
N ALA A 295 20.00 26.95 -14.98
CA ALA A 295 18.99 26.73 -16.01
C ALA A 295 19.64 26.45 -17.39
N GLU A 296 20.70 27.17 -17.73
CA GLU A 296 21.45 26.97 -18.98
C GLU A 296 22.26 25.66 -18.98
N THR A 297 22.86 25.32 -17.83
CA THR A 297 23.72 24.13 -17.70
C THR A 297 23.28 23.27 -16.51
N PRO A 298 22.17 22.52 -16.65
CA PRO A 298 21.67 21.68 -15.56
C PRO A 298 22.68 20.56 -15.23
N PRO A 299 22.90 20.26 -13.94
CA PRO A 299 23.83 19.22 -13.53
C PRO A 299 23.39 17.84 -14.01
N ALA A 300 24.36 17.01 -14.42
CA ALA A 300 24.07 15.66 -14.87
C ALA A 300 23.42 14.81 -13.76
N THR A 301 22.35 14.12 -14.12
CA THR A 301 21.60 13.21 -13.25
C THR A 301 22.08 11.77 -13.47
N THR A 302 21.61 10.84 -12.64
CA THR A 302 21.85 9.41 -12.86
C THR A 302 21.28 8.93 -14.21
N LEU A 303 20.20 9.55 -14.69
CA LEU A 303 19.56 9.24 -15.98
C LEU A 303 20.33 9.82 -17.17
N THR A 304 20.62 11.12 -17.17
CA THR A 304 21.36 11.72 -18.30
C THR A 304 22.77 11.16 -18.42
N SER A 305 23.40 10.86 -17.28
CA SER A 305 24.70 10.18 -17.29
C SER A 305 24.60 8.73 -17.75
N PHE A 306 23.48 8.05 -17.50
CA PHE A 306 23.26 6.70 -18.04
C PHE A 306 23.24 6.73 -19.57
N PHE A 307 22.52 7.68 -20.17
CA PHE A 307 22.54 7.90 -21.63
C PHE A 307 23.95 8.17 -22.18
N SER A 308 24.71 9.07 -21.55
CA SER A 308 26.10 9.34 -21.95
C SER A 308 27.01 8.12 -21.79
N THR A 309 26.74 7.27 -20.79
CA THR A 309 27.52 6.04 -20.58
C THR A 309 27.16 4.98 -21.61
N CYS A 310 25.88 4.82 -21.96
CA CYS A 310 25.46 3.98 -23.09
C CYS A 310 26.07 4.46 -24.41
N ALA A 311 26.21 5.77 -24.62
CA ALA A 311 26.83 6.30 -25.82
C ALA A 311 28.32 5.92 -25.93
N SER A 312 29.05 5.92 -24.81
CA SER A 312 30.52 5.76 -24.77
C SER A 312 31.02 4.36 -24.43
N ASP A 313 30.24 3.54 -23.73
CA ASP A 313 30.63 2.21 -23.27
C ASP A 313 29.73 1.11 -23.90
N PRO A 314 30.28 0.23 -24.76
CA PRO A 314 29.53 -0.85 -25.38
C PRO A 314 28.83 -1.79 -24.39
N PHE A 315 29.42 -2.02 -23.21
CA PHE A 315 28.79 -2.87 -22.19
C PHE A 315 27.58 -2.18 -21.56
N ALA A 316 27.61 -0.86 -21.38
CA ALA A 316 26.45 -0.13 -20.89
C ALA A 316 25.26 -0.20 -21.86
N ARG A 317 25.50 -0.40 -23.17
CA ARG A 317 24.43 -0.59 -24.17
C ARG A 317 23.65 -1.88 -24.01
N THR A 318 24.23 -2.89 -23.35
CA THR A 318 23.47 -4.10 -23.00
C THR A 318 22.60 -3.86 -21.76
N LEU A 319 22.76 -2.71 -21.09
CA LEU A 319 22.12 -2.21 -19.87
C LEU A 319 20.64 -1.86 -19.99
N VAL A 320 19.71 -2.38 -19.17
CA VAL A 320 18.53 -1.56 -18.80
C VAL A 320 18.87 -0.66 -17.60
N TYR A 321 18.13 0.44 -17.40
CA TYR A 321 18.53 1.47 -16.43
C TYR A 321 18.62 0.95 -14.98
N SER A 322 17.71 0.03 -14.59
CA SER A 322 17.70 -0.61 -13.26
C SER A 322 18.91 -1.52 -13.00
N GLU A 323 19.52 -2.06 -14.06
CA GLU A 323 20.71 -2.92 -13.98
C GLU A 323 22.00 -2.10 -13.82
N MET A 324 21.98 -0.80 -14.11
CA MET A 324 23.19 0.04 -14.11
C MET A 324 24.00 -0.07 -12.80
N PRO A 325 23.39 0.01 -11.60
CA PRO A 325 24.15 -0.05 -10.34
C PRO A 325 24.79 -1.41 -10.05
N ARG A 326 24.37 -2.49 -10.73
CA ARG A 326 24.97 -3.83 -10.59
C ARG A 326 26.40 -3.86 -11.09
N TYR A 327 26.68 -3.13 -12.17
CA TYR A 327 27.96 -3.14 -12.89
C TYR A 327 28.74 -1.82 -12.79
N TYR A 328 28.03 -0.71 -12.54
CA TYR A 328 28.60 0.63 -12.39
C TYR A 328 28.32 1.20 -10.99
N THR A 329 29.16 2.14 -10.57
CA THR A 329 28.97 2.91 -9.34
C THR A 329 28.84 4.39 -9.68
N TRP A 330 27.91 5.07 -9.01
CA TRP A 330 27.66 6.49 -9.21
C TRP A 330 28.69 7.31 -8.43
N ASN A 331 29.50 8.10 -9.14
CA ASN A 331 30.36 9.09 -8.51
C ASN A 331 29.61 10.43 -8.42
N ALA A 332 29.19 10.79 -7.21
CA ALA A 332 28.41 11.99 -6.97
C ALA A 332 29.18 13.31 -7.19
N LEU A 333 30.52 13.29 -7.07
CA LEU A 333 31.38 14.45 -7.30
C LEU A 333 31.57 14.70 -8.79
N SER A 334 31.91 13.66 -9.55
CA SER A 334 32.12 13.78 -11.00
C SER A 334 30.83 13.70 -11.82
N LYS A 335 29.69 13.36 -11.18
CA LYS A 335 28.39 13.09 -11.80
C LYS A 335 28.48 12.10 -12.97
N LYS A 336 29.22 11.01 -12.78
CA LYS A 336 29.45 9.98 -13.81
C LYS A 336 29.29 8.58 -13.24
N TRP A 337 28.86 7.67 -14.10
CA TRP A 337 28.93 6.24 -13.83
C TRP A 337 30.34 5.73 -14.09
N LEU A 338 30.90 4.99 -13.14
CA LEU A 338 32.21 4.37 -13.25
C LEU A 338 32.06 2.85 -13.14
N ARG A 339 32.78 2.10 -13.98
CA ARG A 339 32.80 0.63 -13.89
C ARG A 339 33.23 0.19 -12.49
N ARG A 340 32.58 -0.84 -11.97
CA ARG A 340 33.00 -1.45 -10.70
C ARG A 340 34.35 -2.12 -10.87
N LYS A 341 35.21 -1.96 -9.85
CA LYS A 341 36.53 -2.58 -9.77
C LYS A 341 36.57 -3.84 -8.89
N ARG A 342 35.43 -4.19 -8.26
CA ARG A 342 35.28 -5.30 -7.30
C ARG A 342 33.91 -5.94 -7.51
N GLY A 343 33.84 -7.27 -7.43
CA GLY A 343 32.62 -8.05 -7.63
C GLY A 343 32.91 -9.41 -8.26
N GLN A 344 31.86 -10.12 -8.69
CA GLN A 344 32.01 -11.31 -9.53
C GLN A 344 32.32 -10.89 -10.97
N PRO A 345 33.39 -11.41 -11.60
CA PRO A 345 33.69 -11.14 -13.00
C PRO A 345 32.51 -11.59 -13.88
N VAL A 346 32.20 -10.83 -14.92
CA VAL A 346 31.13 -11.17 -15.86
C VAL A 346 31.72 -12.03 -16.98
N ASP A 347 31.17 -13.22 -17.16
CA ASP A 347 31.64 -14.17 -18.18
C ASP A 347 31.59 -13.53 -19.58
N GLY A 348 32.70 -13.65 -20.32
CA GLY A 348 32.85 -13.07 -21.66
C GLY A 348 33.09 -11.56 -21.71
N GLN A 349 33.22 -10.85 -20.59
CA GLN A 349 33.42 -9.40 -20.54
C GLN A 349 34.64 -9.00 -19.67
N PRO A 350 35.84 -8.91 -20.26
CA PRO A 350 37.07 -8.58 -19.53
C PRO A 350 36.97 -7.21 -18.82
N GLY A 351 37.30 -7.19 -17.52
CA GLY A 351 37.32 -5.95 -16.73
C GLY A 351 35.93 -5.44 -16.31
N VAL A 352 34.88 -6.25 -16.46
CA VAL A 352 33.53 -5.96 -15.95
C VAL A 352 33.26 -6.81 -14.72
N PHE A 353 32.84 -6.17 -13.64
CA PHE A 353 32.50 -6.82 -12.37
C PHE A 353 31.06 -6.52 -11.98
N SER A 354 30.33 -7.57 -11.58
CA SER A 354 28.96 -7.48 -11.07
C SER A 354 28.91 -7.60 -9.55
N THR A 355 27.94 -6.94 -8.92
CA THR A 355 27.71 -7.00 -7.47
C THR A 355 26.23 -7.15 -7.17
N ASN A 356 25.86 -7.39 -5.91
CA ASN A 356 24.44 -7.45 -5.50
C ASN A 356 23.78 -6.06 -5.38
N ALA A 357 24.38 -5.02 -5.97
CA ALA A 357 23.84 -3.66 -5.92
C ALA A 357 22.65 -3.54 -6.89
N LEU A 358 21.50 -3.17 -6.35
CA LEU A 358 20.25 -3.01 -7.10
C LEU A 358 19.98 -1.52 -7.36
N GLY A 359 19.58 -1.19 -8.58
CA GLY A 359 19.10 0.14 -8.94
C GLY A 359 17.61 0.27 -8.67
N ARG A 360 17.24 1.20 -7.78
CA ARG A 360 15.83 1.51 -7.51
C ARG A 360 15.40 2.69 -8.36
N ILE A 361 14.49 2.42 -9.30
CA ILE A 361 13.68 3.42 -10.00
C ILE A 361 12.40 3.61 -9.18
N TYR A 362 12.00 4.85 -8.89
CA TYR A 362 10.78 5.09 -8.11
C TYR A 362 9.53 4.76 -8.94
N THR A 363 8.44 4.40 -8.26
CA THR A 363 7.15 4.17 -8.89
C THR A 363 6.56 5.48 -9.34
N ILE A 364 6.16 5.53 -10.59
CA ILE A 364 5.45 6.68 -11.17
C ILE A 364 4.01 6.23 -11.33
N HIS A 365 3.07 7.03 -10.81
CA HIS A 365 1.66 6.71 -10.93
C HIS A 365 1.21 6.93 -12.38
N PRO A 366 0.34 6.09 -12.97
CA PRO A 366 -0.13 6.26 -14.35
C PRO A 366 -0.74 7.63 -14.66
N LYS A 367 -1.31 8.32 -13.66
CA LYS A 367 -1.77 9.73 -13.77
C LYS A 367 -0.67 10.71 -14.20
N ASN A 368 0.61 10.39 -13.98
CA ASN A 368 1.73 11.16 -14.48
C ASN A 368 2.18 10.55 -15.82
N ASP A 369 1.34 10.75 -16.83
CA ASP A 369 1.27 10.04 -18.11
C ASP A 369 2.64 9.85 -18.78
N ASP A 370 3.28 10.93 -19.25
CA ASP A 370 4.56 10.86 -19.96
C ASP A 370 5.70 10.24 -19.14
N CYS A 371 5.79 10.59 -17.85
CA CYS A 371 6.83 10.04 -16.97
C CYS A 371 6.58 8.55 -16.71
N PHE A 372 5.33 8.09 -16.66
CA PHE A 372 4.97 6.70 -16.47
C PHE A 372 5.45 5.85 -17.66
N TYR A 373 5.15 6.26 -18.90
CA TYR A 373 5.62 5.55 -20.10
C TYR A 373 7.13 5.63 -20.25
N LEU A 374 7.75 6.79 -19.96
CA LEU A 374 9.20 6.91 -19.95
C LEU A 374 9.85 5.90 -18.98
N ARG A 375 9.29 5.74 -17.77
CA ARG A 375 9.75 4.73 -16.82
C ARG A 375 9.58 3.32 -17.37
N LEU A 376 8.44 3.03 -18.02
CA LEU A 376 8.19 1.73 -18.61
C LEU A 376 9.25 1.40 -19.67
N LEU A 377 9.61 2.36 -20.52
CA LEU A 377 10.71 2.22 -21.48
C LEU A 377 12.06 2.02 -20.79
N LEU A 378 12.39 2.76 -19.72
CA LEU A 378 13.68 2.62 -19.03
C LEU A 378 13.91 1.24 -18.38
N VAL A 379 12.83 0.49 -18.13
CA VAL A 379 12.90 -0.87 -17.58
C VAL A 379 12.97 -1.93 -18.68
N ASN A 380 12.49 -1.63 -19.90
CA ASN A 380 12.38 -2.60 -20.99
C ASN A 380 13.36 -2.37 -22.15
N VAL A 381 13.80 -1.13 -22.38
CA VAL A 381 14.69 -0.75 -23.48
C VAL A 381 16.14 -0.77 -23.00
N ARG A 382 16.98 -1.56 -23.70
CA ARG A 382 18.41 -1.68 -23.42
C ARG A 382 19.21 -0.59 -24.13
N GLY A 383 20.15 0.00 -23.41
CA GLY A 383 21.18 0.88 -23.96
C GLY A 383 20.72 2.20 -24.58
N PRO A 384 19.66 2.88 -24.13
CA PRO A 384 19.24 4.15 -24.72
C PRO A 384 20.35 5.20 -24.60
N THR A 385 20.61 5.97 -25.68
CA THR A 385 21.67 6.99 -25.71
C THR A 385 21.15 8.42 -25.56
N SER A 386 19.84 8.62 -25.58
CA SER A 386 19.14 9.89 -25.40
C SER A 386 17.65 9.64 -25.13
N PHE A 387 16.90 10.69 -24.77
CA PHE A 387 15.43 10.64 -24.68
C PHE A 387 14.80 10.26 -26.04
N GLU A 388 15.36 10.78 -27.14
CA GLU A 388 14.93 10.45 -28.50
C GLU A 388 15.20 8.98 -28.86
N SER A 389 16.39 8.47 -28.52
CA SER A 389 16.72 7.05 -28.71
C SER A 389 15.80 6.15 -27.90
N LEU A 390 15.35 6.58 -26.71
CA LEU A 390 14.43 5.81 -25.87
C LEU A 390 13.04 5.65 -26.50
N ARG A 391 12.59 6.63 -27.30
CA ARG A 391 11.32 6.59 -28.04
C ARG A 391 11.47 6.13 -29.50
N THR A 392 12.65 5.66 -29.89
CA THR A 392 12.90 5.14 -31.24
C THR A 392 12.69 3.63 -31.25
N VAL A 393 11.72 3.16 -32.05
CA VAL A 393 11.39 1.74 -32.19
C VAL A 393 11.50 1.38 -33.67
N ASN A 394 12.22 0.30 -34.00
CA ASN A 394 12.45 -0.13 -35.39
C ASN A 394 12.96 0.99 -36.33
N ASN A 395 13.87 1.84 -35.84
CA ASN A 395 14.41 3.03 -36.53
C ASN A 395 13.38 4.13 -36.84
N ILE A 396 12.20 4.09 -36.21
CA ILE A 396 11.17 5.13 -36.30
C ILE A 396 11.11 5.87 -34.96
N VAL A 397 11.27 7.19 -34.99
CA VAL A 397 11.14 8.03 -33.78
C VAL A 397 9.65 8.24 -33.51
N CYS A 398 9.14 7.66 -32.43
CA CYS A 398 7.75 7.88 -32.02
C CYS A 398 7.57 9.31 -31.49
N PRO A 399 6.46 10.00 -31.78
CA PRO A 399 6.15 11.31 -31.22
C PRO A 399 6.14 11.31 -29.69
N THR A 400 5.52 10.30 -29.09
CA THR A 400 5.34 10.18 -27.63
C THR A 400 5.99 8.91 -27.05
N PHE A 401 6.29 8.93 -25.74
CA PHE A 401 6.74 7.72 -25.04
C PHE A 401 5.66 6.61 -25.00
N ARG A 402 4.38 7.01 -25.02
CA ARG A 402 3.24 6.08 -25.07
C ARG A 402 3.22 5.26 -26.36
N GLU A 403 3.36 5.92 -27.51
CA GLU A 403 3.40 5.23 -28.81
C GLU A 403 4.62 4.30 -28.91
N ALA A 404 5.76 4.70 -28.37
CA ALA A 404 6.92 3.81 -28.29
C ALA A 404 6.62 2.56 -27.43
N CYS A 405 5.88 2.70 -26.32
CA CYS A 405 5.43 1.55 -25.53
C CYS A 405 4.44 0.66 -26.29
N GLN A 406 3.54 1.26 -27.08
CA GLN A 406 2.58 0.52 -27.92
C GLN A 406 3.30 -0.29 -29.00
N GLN A 407 4.25 0.30 -29.73
CA GLN A 407 5.00 -0.40 -30.77
C GLN A 407 5.91 -1.50 -30.21
N LEU A 408 6.36 -1.37 -28.97
CA LEU A 408 7.11 -2.40 -28.26
C LEU A 408 6.21 -3.45 -27.57
N GLU A 409 4.90 -3.39 -27.79
CA GLU A 409 3.90 -4.30 -27.21
C GLU A 409 3.98 -4.36 -25.67
N LEU A 410 4.35 -3.24 -25.03
CA LEU A 410 4.44 -3.10 -23.57
C LEU A 410 3.09 -2.75 -22.93
N LEU A 411 2.08 -2.46 -23.74
CA LEU A 411 0.70 -2.19 -23.32
C LEU A 411 -0.20 -3.37 -23.73
N GLU A 412 -1.25 -3.64 -22.95
CA GLU A 412 -2.19 -4.73 -23.27
C GLU A 412 -2.85 -4.53 -24.64
N HIS A 413 -2.94 -5.61 -25.43
CA HIS A 413 -3.61 -5.59 -26.72
C HIS A 413 -5.13 -5.48 -26.53
N ASP A 414 -5.74 -4.43 -27.10
CA ASP A 414 -7.17 -4.15 -26.99
C ASP A 414 -8.08 -5.13 -27.77
N ASN A 415 -7.51 -6.17 -28.38
CA ASN A 415 -8.27 -7.12 -29.19
C ASN A 415 -9.36 -7.86 -28.38
N GLN A 416 -9.09 -8.08 -27.09
CA GLN A 416 -10.08 -8.64 -26.17
C GLN A 416 -11.30 -7.74 -26.00
N TRP A 417 -11.14 -6.41 -26.08
CA TRP A 417 -12.25 -5.46 -25.98
C TRP A 417 -13.09 -5.45 -27.25
N ASN A 418 -12.45 -5.57 -28.42
CA ASN A 418 -13.19 -5.73 -29.68
C ASN A 418 -14.02 -7.01 -29.67
N GLN A 419 -13.41 -8.16 -29.32
CA GLN A 419 -14.15 -9.43 -29.19
C GLN A 419 -15.29 -9.35 -28.17
N THR A 420 -15.05 -8.72 -27.02
CA THR A 420 -16.08 -8.52 -25.99
C THR A 420 -17.24 -7.64 -26.49
N MET A 421 -16.94 -6.58 -27.24
CA MET A 421 -17.96 -5.70 -27.82
C MET A 421 -18.73 -6.41 -28.94
N ASP A 422 -18.04 -7.14 -29.83
CA ASP A 422 -18.67 -7.93 -30.89
C ASP A 422 -19.64 -8.97 -30.32
N ASP A 423 -19.24 -9.71 -29.28
CA ASP A 423 -20.08 -10.69 -28.59
C ASP A 423 -21.28 -10.03 -27.91
N ALA A 424 -21.08 -8.87 -27.27
CA ALA A 424 -22.15 -8.15 -26.60
C ALA A 424 -23.17 -7.59 -27.60
N ILE A 425 -22.73 -7.06 -28.73
CA ILE A 425 -23.62 -6.54 -29.78
C ILE A 425 -24.46 -7.67 -30.38
N ALA A 426 -23.91 -8.87 -30.51
CA ALA A 426 -24.66 -10.03 -30.99
C ALA A 426 -25.74 -10.53 -30.01
N ALA A 427 -25.61 -10.22 -28.72
CA ALA A 427 -26.42 -10.82 -27.65
C ALA A 427 -27.30 -9.84 -26.86
N SER A 428 -27.05 -8.54 -26.94
CA SER A 428 -27.60 -7.53 -26.02
C SER A 428 -28.11 -6.28 -26.74
N HIS A 429 -28.96 -5.51 -26.06
CA HIS A 429 -29.48 -4.25 -26.56
C HIS A 429 -28.47 -3.10 -26.39
N ALA A 430 -28.61 -2.04 -27.22
CA ALA A 430 -27.73 -0.86 -27.22
C ALA A 430 -27.49 -0.23 -25.82
N THR A 431 -28.50 -0.24 -24.94
CA THR A 431 -28.38 0.23 -23.56
C THR A 431 -27.40 -0.58 -22.71
N GLU A 432 -27.41 -1.91 -22.88
CA GLU A 432 -26.50 -2.84 -22.20
C GLU A 432 -25.10 -2.75 -22.79
N VAL A 433 -24.99 -2.69 -24.12
CA VAL A 433 -23.71 -2.47 -24.83
C VAL A 433 -23.07 -1.15 -24.39
N ARG A 434 -23.85 -0.07 -24.23
CA ARG A 434 -23.38 1.23 -23.70
C ARG A 434 -22.87 1.10 -22.27
N THR A 435 -23.56 0.33 -21.43
CA THR A 435 -23.16 0.10 -20.04
C THR A 435 -21.84 -0.66 -19.98
N LEU A 436 -21.70 -1.72 -20.78
CA LEU A 436 -20.47 -2.49 -20.91
C LEU A 436 -19.31 -1.62 -21.41
N PHE A 437 -19.54 -0.82 -22.45
CA PHE A 437 -18.54 0.11 -22.97
C PHE A 437 -18.06 1.08 -21.88
N ALA A 438 -18.98 1.68 -21.13
CA ALA A 438 -18.67 2.58 -20.03
C ALA A 438 -17.87 1.88 -18.91
N MET A 439 -18.17 0.61 -18.62
CA MET A 439 -17.41 -0.21 -17.66
C MET A 439 -15.98 -0.46 -18.14
N ILE A 440 -15.79 -0.85 -19.40
CA ILE A 440 -14.47 -1.11 -20.00
C ILE A 440 -13.59 0.14 -19.89
N ILE A 441 -14.08 1.30 -20.35
CA ILE A 441 -13.28 2.53 -20.33
C ILE A 441 -13.02 3.06 -18.91
N SER A 442 -13.95 2.81 -17.97
CA SER A 442 -13.82 3.30 -16.59
C SER A 442 -12.92 2.40 -15.72
N THR A 443 -12.96 1.09 -15.94
CA THR A 443 -12.36 0.11 -15.02
C THR A 443 -11.17 -0.65 -15.61
N CYS A 444 -11.16 -0.86 -16.93
CA CYS A 444 -10.15 -1.67 -17.60
C CYS A 444 -9.05 -0.86 -18.29
N GLN A 445 -9.24 0.46 -18.47
CA GLN A 445 -8.26 1.39 -19.05
C GLN A 445 -7.68 0.88 -20.39
N PRO A 446 -8.53 0.71 -21.42
CA PRO A 446 -8.08 0.25 -22.74
C PRO A 446 -6.97 1.16 -23.29
N SER A 447 -6.07 0.59 -24.09
CA SER A 447 -4.91 1.30 -24.62
C SER A 447 -5.31 2.43 -25.57
N ASN A 448 -6.44 2.31 -26.28
CA ASN A 448 -7.03 3.33 -27.15
C ASN A 448 -8.58 3.36 -27.06
N PRO A 449 -9.15 4.03 -26.03
CA PRO A 449 -10.62 4.10 -25.85
C PRO A 449 -11.33 4.82 -27.00
N ARG A 450 -10.65 5.77 -27.65
CA ARG A 450 -11.21 6.56 -28.76
C ARG A 450 -11.42 5.71 -30.01
N GLN A 451 -10.47 4.85 -30.34
CA GLN A 451 -10.62 3.91 -31.45
C GLN A 451 -11.74 2.89 -31.17
N LEU A 452 -11.85 2.42 -29.93
CA LEU A 452 -12.94 1.53 -29.53
C LEU A 452 -14.31 2.22 -29.68
N TRP A 453 -14.43 3.49 -29.27
CA TRP A 453 -15.62 4.30 -29.51
C TRP A 453 -15.94 4.47 -30.99
N ASP A 454 -14.96 4.88 -31.79
CA ASP A 454 -15.17 5.12 -33.22
C ASP A 454 -15.61 3.87 -33.97
N THR A 455 -15.23 2.69 -33.48
CA THR A 455 -15.62 1.39 -34.04
C THR A 455 -17.08 1.04 -33.72
N TYR A 456 -17.54 1.25 -32.48
CA TYR A 456 -18.83 0.74 -31.98
C TYR A 456 -19.91 1.80 -31.71
N LYS A 457 -19.65 3.09 -31.98
CA LYS A 457 -20.58 4.20 -31.67
C LYS A 457 -21.97 4.07 -32.29
N ASN A 458 -22.10 3.38 -33.44
CA ASN A 458 -23.39 3.17 -34.10
C ASN A 458 -24.27 2.21 -33.29
N ASP A 459 -23.69 1.08 -32.88
CA ASP A 459 -24.38 0.04 -32.10
C ASP A 459 -24.73 0.56 -30.70
N ILE A 460 -23.85 1.36 -30.10
CA ILE A 460 -24.08 2.01 -28.80
C ILE A 460 -25.24 3.02 -28.83
N ALA A 461 -25.53 3.63 -29.99
CA ALA A 461 -26.52 4.70 -30.14
C ALA A 461 -27.80 4.26 -30.87
N GLU A 462 -27.95 2.98 -31.20
CA GLU A 462 -29.04 2.45 -32.02
C GLU A 462 -30.44 2.75 -31.44
N ASP A 463 -30.62 2.52 -30.14
CA ASP A 463 -31.86 2.80 -29.39
C ASP A 463 -32.22 4.29 -29.40
N ILE A 464 -31.22 5.18 -29.33
CA ILE A 464 -31.42 6.63 -29.38
C ILE A 464 -31.98 7.04 -30.74
N LEU A 465 -31.39 6.51 -31.83
CA LEU A 465 -31.90 6.74 -33.18
C LEU A 465 -33.33 6.21 -33.33
N HIS A 466 -33.60 5.00 -32.85
CA HIS A 466 -34.94 4.42 -32.90
C HIS A 466 -35.97 5.30 -32.18
N ARG A 467 -35.64 5.74 -30.96
CA ARG A 467 -36.50 6.61 -30.15
C ARG A 467 -36.80 7.94 -30.84
N ILE A 468 -35.81 8.58 -31.46
CA ILE A 468 -35.99 9.86 -32.16
C ILE A 468 -36.83 9.68 -33.44
N ARG A 469 -36.62 8.61 -34.20
CA ARG A 469 -37.44 8.29 -35.38
C ARG A 469 -38.93 8.16 -35.01
N VAL A 470 -39.23 7.46 -33.92
CA VAL A 470 -40.60 7.30 -33.42
C VAL A 470 -41.17 8.63 -32.95
N ALA A 471 -40.41 9.44 -32.21
CA ALA A 471 -40.88 10.71 -31.67
C ALA A 471 -41.13 11.77 -32.75
N THR A 472 -40.33 11.79 -33.82
CA THR A 472 -40.41 12.79 -34.90
C THR A 472 -41.25 12.35 -36.10
N GLY A 473 -41.57 11.05 -36.20
CA GLY A 473 -42.22 10.47 -37.36
C GLY A 473 -41.33 10.40 -38.61
N ASN A 474 -40.04 10.75 -38.51
CA ASN A 474 -39.10 10.73 -39.63
C ASN A 474 -38.32 9.41 -39.67
N LEU A 475 -38.82 8.44 -40.44
CA LEU A 475 -38.21 7.12 -40.58
C LEU A 475 -36.89 7.13 -41.39
N GLU A 476 -36.63 8.18 -42.17
CA GLU A 476 -35.41 8.30 -43.00
C GLU A 476 -34.21 8.90 -42.26
N LEU A 477 -34.40 9.37 -41.01
CA LEU A 477 -33.32 9.92 -40.19
C LEU A 477 -32.17 8.92 -40.05
N GLN A 478 -30.93 9.33 -40.35
CA GLN A 478 -29.72 8.53 -40.17
C GLN A 478 -28.95 8.96 -38.91
N MET A 479 -27.93 8.19 -38.53
CA MET A 479 -27.03 8.58 -37.44
C MET A 479 -26.38 9.93 -37.73
N ASN A 480 -26.35 10.79 -36.72
CA ASN A 480 -25.81 12.15 -36.80
C ASN A 480 -25.09 12.52 -35.50
N ASP A 481 -24.43 13.66 -35.50
CA ASP A 481 -23.63 14.12 -34.35
C ASP A 481 -24.47 14.38 -33.09
N GLU A 482 -25.76 14.73 -33.24
CA GLU A 482 -26.67 14.93 -32.11
C GLU A 482 -26.96 13.61 -31.38
N ILE A 483 -27.16 12.53 -32.13
CA ILE A 483 -27.36 11.18 -31.59
C ILE A 483 -26.09 10.68 -30.89
N TYR A 484 -24.92 10.85 -31.51
CA TYR A 484 -23.66 10.49 -30.88
C TYR A 484 -23.38 11.32 -29.63
N ASN A 485 -23.73 12.60 -29.65
CA ASN A 485 -23.61 13.47 -28.48
C ASN A 485 -24.49 12.98 -27.33
N GLU A 486 -25.74 12.59 -27.60
CA GLU A 486 -26.60 12.02 -26.56
C GLU A 486 -26.04 10.70 -26.00
N ALA A 487 -25.50 9.83 -26.85
CA ALA A 487 -24.82 8.62 -26.40
C ALA A 487 -23.62 8.94 -25.49
N LEU A 488 -22.79 9.93 -25.85
CA LEU A 488 -21.67 10.40 -25.02
C LEU A 488 -22.16 10.97 -23.67
N VAL A 489 -23.27 11.71 -23.64
CA VAL A 489 -23.88 12.20 -22.38
C VAL A 489 -24.25 11.04 -21.46
N LEU A 490 -24.83 9.98 -22.00
CA LEU A 490 -25.23 8.80 -21.24
C LEU A 490 -24.00 8.00 -20.74
N ILE A 491 -22.96 7.88 -21.57
CA ILE A 491 -21.70 7.24 -21.18
C ILE A 491 -20.98 8.04 -20.10
N GLU A 492 -20.97 9.38 -20.21
CA GLU A 492 -20.35 10.25 -19.20
C GLU A 492 -21.03 10.10 -17.85
N ASP A 493 -22.37 10.01 -17.82
CA ASP A 493 -23.13 9.77 -16.60
C ASP A 493 -22.76 8.43 -15.94
N LEU A 494 -22.62 7.38 -16.75
CA LEU A 494 -22.16 6.07 -16.29
C LEU A 494 -20.72 6.14 -15.74
N CYS A 495 -19.81 6.83 -16.44
CA CYS A 495 -18.41 6.99 -16.02
C CYS A 495 -18.29 7.78 -14.72
N LEU A 496 -19.09 8.84 -14.56
CA LEU A 496 -19.17 9.63 -13.33
C LEU A 496 -19.69 8.80 -12.16
N ARG A 497 -20.71 7.95 -12.39
CA ARG A 497 -21.23 7.03 -11.37
C ARG A 497 -20.20 5.97 -10.95
N MET A 498 -19.44 5.43 -11.91
CA MET A 498 -18.49 4.33 -11.65
C MET A 498 -17.13 4.79 -11.14
N SER A 499 -16.57 5.84 -11.72
CA SER A 499 -15.18 6.26 -11.50
C SER A 499 -15.01 7.71 -11.07
N GLY A 500 -16.08 8.51 -11.13
CA GLY A 500 -16.04 9.94 -10.83
C GLY A 500 -15.26 10.78 -11.85
N LYS A 501 -14.95 10.21 -13.02
CA LYS A 501 -14.19 10.87 -14.08
C LYS A 501 -15.09 11.36 -15.22
N LEU A 502 -14.72 12.49 -15.80
CA LEU A 502 -15.30 12.98 -17.06
C LEU A 502 -14.73 12.21 -18.25
N LEU A 503 -15.43 12.20 -19.39
CA LEU A 503 -14.96 11.51 -20.59
C LEU A 503 -13.60 12.04 -21.07
N LYS A 504 -13.38 13.36 -20.92
CA LYS A 504 -12.11 14.01 -21.22
C LYS A 504 -10.93 13.45 -20.43
N GLU A 505 -11.14 13.07 -19.18
CA GLU A 505 -10.10 12.55 -18.27
C GLU A 505 -9.72 11.09 -18.58
N ILE A 506 -10.49 10.42 -19.43
CA ILE A 506 -10.26 9.05 -19.91
C ILE A 506 -10.01 9.01 -21.43
N HIS A 507 -9.61 10.13 -22.01
CA HIS A 507 -9.26 10.27 -23.43
C HIS A 507 -10.42 9.96 -24.40
N MET A 508 -11.66 10.24 -23.99
CA MET A 508 -12.87 10.16 -24.81
C MET A 508 -13.37 11.55 -25.25
N PRO A 509 -14.20 11.64 -26.31
CA PRO A 509 -14.84 12.89 -26.73
C PRO A 509 -15.74 13.48 -25.62
N GLU A 510 -15.71 14.80 -25.47
CA GLU A 510 -16.49 15.55 -24.46
C GLU A 510 -17.92 15.81 -24.99
N PRO A 511 -18.97 15.48 -24.21
CA PRO A 511 -20.34 15.73 -24.62
C PRO A 511 -20.71 17.20 -24.47
N ASN A 512 -21.56 17.70 -25.36
CA ASN A 512 -22.15 19.03 -25.30
C ASN A 512 -23.44 18.99 -24.46
N CYS A 513 -23.40 19.45 -23.21
CA CYS A 513 -24.54 19.47 -22.28
C CYS A 513 -25.13 20.88 -22.09
N GLN A 514 -26.45 21.07 -22.22
CA GLN A 514 -27.14 22.27 -21.74
C GLN A 514 -27.58 22.11 -20.27
N ILE A 515 -27.47 23.17 -19.46
CA ILE A 515 -27.72 23.18 -18.00
C ILE A 515 -29.14 22.70 -17.63
N ARG A 516 -30.13 22.88 -18.52
CA ARG A 516 -31.53 22.49 -18.31
C ARG A 516 -31.73 20.97 -18.22
N ASP A 517 -30.90 20.18 -18.89
CA ASP A 517 -31.03 18.72 -18.94
C ASP A 517 -30.53 18.05 -17.66
N VAL A 518 -29.60 18.69 -16.94
CA VAL A 518 -29.07 18.22 -15.66
C VAL A 518 -30.10 18.36 -14.53
N LEU A 519 -30.86 19.46 -14.52
CA LEU A 519 -31.85 19.75 -13.47
C LEU A 519 -33.08 18.82 -13.55
N ASN A 520 -33.56 18.55 -14.75
CA ASN A 520 -34.69 17.63 -14.97
C ASN A 520 -34.36 16.20 -14.52
N ARG A 521 -33.11 15.76 -14.71
CA ARG A 521 -32.63 14.42 -14.34
C ARG A 521 -32.59 14.17 -12.83
N GLU A 522 -32.15 15.16 -12.03
CA GLU A 522 -32.12 15.02 -10.57
C GLU A 522 -33.54 15.04 -9.97
N LEU A 523 -34.46 15.78 -10.58
CA LEU A 523 -35.89 15.80 -10.21
C LEU A 523 -36.59 14.46 -10.48
N GLU A 524 -36.36 13.86 -11.66
CA GLU A 524 -36.89 12.54 -12.02
C GLU A 524 -36.38 11.46 -11.08
N ARG A 525 -35.09 11.52 -10.71
CA ARG A 525 -34.47 10.57 -9.80
C ARG A 525 -35.09 10.60 -8.40
N GLU A 526 -35.35 11.78 -7.84
CA GLU A 526 -35.98 11.90 -6.51
C GLU A 526 -37.46 11.52 -6.50
N ARG A 527 -38.08 11.36 -7.68
CA ARG A 527 -39.47 10.90 -7.84
C ARG A 527 -39.58 9.42 -8.24
N ALA A 528 -38.45 8.74 -8.47
CA ALA A 528 -38.41 7.36 -8.96
C ALA A 528 -38.54 6.28 -7.87
N TYR A 529 -38.78 6.65 -6.61
CA TYR A 529 -38.93 5.69 -5.51
C TYR A 529 -40.28 4.96 -5.55
N ASP A 530 -40.29 3.71 -5.11
CA ASP A 530 -41.53 2.94 -4.96
C ASP A 530 -42.34 3.42 -3.74
N ILE A 531 -43.39 4.18 -4.03
CA ILE A 531 -44.27 4.80 -3.04
C ILE A 531 -44.94 3.74 -2.14
N GLN A 532 -45.38 2.61 -2.71
CA GLN A 532 -46.10 1.58 -1.96
C GLN A 532 -45.17 0.84 -0.99
N ALA A 533 -43.94 0.54 -1.43
CA ALA A 533 -42.93 -0.07 -0.57
C ALA A 533 -42.54 0.85 0.61
N LEU A 534 -42.38 2.15 0.34
CA LEU A 534 -42.07 3.14 1.37
C LEU A 534 -43.22 3.32 2.38
N GLU A 535 -44.46 3.33 1.94
CA GLU A 535 -45.63 3.44 2.83
C GLU A 535 -45.73 2.23 3.79
N GLN A 536 -45.50 1.02 3.28
CA GLN A 536 -45.44 -0.19 4.11
C GLN A 536 -44.30 -0.13 5.14
N GLN A 537 -43.13 0.40 4.73
CA GLN A 537 -41.99 0.59 5.63
C GLN A 537 -42.31 1.58 6.75
N VAL A 538 -43.01 2.68 6.44
CA VAL A 538 -43.42 3.68 7.43
C VAL A 538 -44.41 3.08 8.43
N GLN A 539 -45.46 2.41 7.95
CA GLN A 539 -46.46 1.77 8.81
C GLN A 539 -45.85 0.73 9.77
N ARG A 540 -44.85 -0.02 9.30
CA ARG A 540 -44.14 -1.03 10.12
C ARG A 540 -43.22 -0.41 11.16
N ASN A 541 -42.53 0.68 10.83
CA ASN A 541 -41.40 1.18 11.62
C ASN A 541 -41.77 2.32 12.58
N VAL A 542 -42.83 3.09 12.31
CA VAL A 542 -43.32 4.13 13.23
C VAL A 542 -43.65 3.56 14.62
N PRO A 543 -44.32 2.40 14.77
CA PRO A 543 -44.61 1.82 16.09
C PRO A 543 -43.37 1.40 16.90
N LEU A 544 -42.21 1.24 16.25
CA LEU A 544 -40.95 0.82 16.89
C LEU A 544 -40.18 1.99 17.52
N LEU A 545 -40.63 3.23 17.30
CA LEU A 545 -39.97 4.41 17.85
C LEU A 545 -40.13 4.47 19.37
N ASN A 546 -39.04 4.78 20.07
CA ASN A 546 -39.13 5.09 21.49
C ASN A 546 -39.77 6.48 21.71
N LYS A 547 -40.14 6.80 22.96
CA LYS A 547 -40.84 8.06 23.30
C LYS A 547 -40.11 9.32 22.83
N GLN A 548 -38.78 9.36 22.91
CA GLN A 548 -37.99 10.52 22.51
C GLN A 548 -37.90 10.65 20.98
N GLN A 549 -37.71 9.52 20.29
CA GLN A 549 -37.70 9.47 18.83
C GLN A 549 -39.08 9.81 18.25
N MET A 550 -40.17 9.34 18.86
CA MET A 550 -41.54 9.66 18.46
C MET A 550 -41.80 11.16 18.58
N SER A 551 -41.41 11.77 19.70
CA SER A 551 -41.54 13.22 19.87
C SER A 551 -40.78 14.03 18.81
N ALA A 552 -39.57 13.58 18.43
CA ALA A 552 -38.81 14.21 17.35
C ALA A 552 -39.45 13.99 15.98
N TYR A 553 -39.95 12.78 15.70
CA TYR A 553 -40.65 12.42 14.47
C TYR A 553 -41.90 13.28 14.27
N GLU A 554 -42.80 13.33 15.25
CA GLU A 554 -44.04 14.10 15.19
C GLU A 554 -43.78 15.59 14.99
N ARG A 555 -42.77 16.14 15.68
CA ARG A 555 -42.39 17.56 15.55
C ARG A 555 -41.89 17.90 14.15
N LEU A 556 -41.10 17.01 13.54
CA LEU A 556 -40.56 17.22 12.20
C LEU A 556 -41.62 17.02 11.12
N MET A 557 -42.44 15.96 11.22
CA MET A 557 -43.52 15.74 10.26
C MET A 557 -44.54 16.88 10.30
N LYS A 558 -44.94 17.34 11.49
CA LYS A 558 -45.82 18.49 11.62
C LYS A 558 -45.25 19.76 10.97
N ALA A 559 -43.95 20.01 11.10
CA ALA A 559 -43.30 21.16 10.48
C ALA A 559 -43.28 21.09 8.94
N VAL A 560 -43.18 19.86 8.40
CA VAL A 560 -43.28 19.59 6.95
C VAL A 560 -44.72 19.77 6.47
N ASP A 561 -45.69 19.17 7.17
CA ASP A 561 -47.12 19.20 6.83
C ASP A 561 -47.69 20.63 6.88
N ASP A 562 -47.30 21.41 7.91
CA ASP A 562 -47.73 22.81 8.07
C ASP A 562 -47.00 23.77 7.12
N GLY A 563 -45.96 23.32 6.40
CA GLY A 563 -45.15 24.17 5.50
C GLY A 563 -44.34 25.27 6.20
N ASN A 564 -44.20 25.19 7.53
CA ASN A 564 -43.60 26.24 8.37
C ASN A 564 -42.07 26.34 8.22
N GLY A 565 -41.43 25.34 7.61
CA GLY A 565 -39.98 25.27 7.49
C GLY A 565 -39.25 25.24 8.84
N GLY A 566 -37.92 25.21 8.82
CA GLY A 566 -37.10 25.33 10.03
C GLY A 566 -35.77 24.59 9.95
N LEU A 567 -34.85 24.96 10.86
CA LEU A 567 -33.58 24.26 11.06
C LEU A 567 -33.65 23.46 12.37
N TYR A 568 -33.54 22.14 12.26
CA TYR A 568 -33.61 21.23 13.39
C TYR A 568 -32.29 20.49 13.55
N PHE A 569 -31.75 20.52 14.76
CA PHE A 569 -30.53 19.79 15.11
C PHE A 569 -30.88 18.61 16.03
N LEU A 570 -30.61 17.39 15.56
CA LEU A 570 -30.81 16.18 16.34
C LEU A 570 -29.48 15.73 16.95
N ASP A 571 -29.27 16.09 18.22
CA ASP A 571 -28.12 15.62 18.99
C ASP A 571 -28.45 14.29 19.69
N ALA A 572 -27.64 13.26 19.46
CA ALA A 572 -27.73 12.04 20.25
C ALA A 572 -26.40 11.26 20.28
N PRO A 573 -26.08 10.52 21.36
CA PRO A 573 -24.93 9.63 21.44
C PRO A 573 -24.94 8.48 20.42
N GLY A 574 -23.80 7.81 20.23
CA GLY A 574 -23.73 6.59 19.42
C GLY A 574 -24.64 5.49 19.97
N GLY A 575 -25.33 4.75 19.09
CA GLY A 575 -26.20 3.61 19.47
C GLY A 575 -27.65 3.97 19.83
N THR A 576 -28.07 5.23 19.77
CA THR A 576 -29.44 5.66 20.12
C THR A 576 -30.46 5.61 18.97
N GLY A 577 -30.09 5.04 17.83
CA GLY A 577 -31.00 4.87 16.68
C GLY A 577 -31.25 6.15 15.85
N LYS A 578 -30.34 7.13 15.84
CA LYS A 578 -30.45 8.34 15.00
C LYS A 578 -30.70 8.03 13.52
N THR A 579 -29.92 7.11 12.96
CA THR A 579 -30.03 6.71 11.55
C THR A 579 -31.39 6.09 11.25
N PHE A 580 -31.94 5.31 12.20
CA PHE A 580 -33.28 4.72 12.07
C PHE A 580 -34.35 5.81 11.99
N LEU A 581 -34.31 6.80 12.87
CA LEU A 581 -35.23 7.93 12.85
C LEU A 581 -35.12 8.77 11.57
N ILE A 582 -33.90 9.12 11.14
CA ILE A 582 -33.67 9.91 9.91
C ILE A 582 -34.17 9.15 8.67
N SER A 583 -33.89 7.85 8.58
CA SER A 583 -34.35 7.01 7.46
C SER A 583 -35.87 6.93 7.40
N LEU A 584 -36.53 6.86 8.57
CA LEU A 584 -37.98 6.82 8.65
C LEU A 584 -38.63 8.14 8.19
N ILE A 585 -38.03 9.29 8.53
CA ILE A 585 -38.51 10.61 8.09
C ILE A 585 -38.38 10.74 6.56
N LEU A 586 -37.24 10.31 5.99
CA LEU A 586 -37.04 10.30 4.54
C LEU A 586 -38.11 9.44 3.83
N ALA A 587 -38.36 8.23 4.36
CA ALA A 587 -39.38 7.33 3.82
C ALA A 587 -40.79 7.93 3.92
N ALA A 588 -41.13 8.56 5.05
CA ALA A 588 -42.43 9.20 5.26
C ALA A 588 -42.69 10.32 4.23
N ILE A 589 -41.73 11.23 4.04
CA ILE A 589 -41.87 12.34 3.08
C ILE A 589 -41.95 11.82 1.65
N ARG A 590 -41.10 10.84 1.28
CA ARG A 590 -41.10 10.25 -0.07
C ARG A 590 -42.36 9.46 -0.37
N SER A 591 -42.95 8.77 0.62
CA SER A 591 -44.23 8.06 0.46
C SER A 591 -45.41 9.01 0.15
N GLN A 592 -45.30 10.28 0.53
CA GLN A 592 -46.28 11.31 0.20
C GLN A 592 -45.98 12.02 -1.13
N ASN A 593 -45.09 11.45 -1.96
CA ASN A 593 -44.60 12.03 -3.21
C ASN A 593 -43.85 13.37 -3.02
N GLY A 594 -43.34 13.61 -1.81
CA GLY A 594 -42.48 14.75 -1.48
C GLY A 594 -41.03 14.52 -1.87
N ILE A 595 -40.29 15.60 -2.11
CA ILE A 595 -38.85 15.55 -2.41
C ILE A 595 -38.07 15.63 -1.10
N ALA A 596 -37.28 14.60 -0.79
CA ALA A 596 -36.44 14.56 0.40
C ALA A 596 -35.00 14.17 0.03
N LEU A 597 -34.06 15.10 0.22
CA LEU A 597 -32.65 14.91 -0.10
C LEU A 597 -31.88 14.37 1.10
N ALA A 598 -31.29 13.18 0.96
CA ALA A 598 -30.46 12.56 1.98
C ALA A 598 -28.98 12.92 1.76
N LEU A 599 -28.47 13.87 2.54
CA LEU A 599 -27.10 14.36 2.42
C LEU A 599 -26.24 13.98 3.62
N ALA A 600 -25.00 13.57 3.36
CA ALA A 600 -24.01 13.27 4.39
C ALA A 600 -22.66 13.93 4.08
N SER A 601 -21.82 14.12 5.10
CA SER A 601 -20.47 14.67 4.92
C SER A 601 -19.49 13.68 4.28
N THR A 602 -19.72 12.36 4.44
CA THR A 602 -18.84 11.30 3.93
C THR A 602 -19.61 10.25 3.13
N GLY A 603 -18.91 9.56 2.21
CA GLY A 603 -19.52 8.51 1.38
C GLY A 603 -20.03 7.33 2.21
N ILE A 604 -19.31 6.92 3.25
CA ILE A 604 -19.75 5.83 4.15
C ILE A 604 -21.05 6.23 4.88
N ALA A 605 -21.13 7.45 5.39
CA ALA A 605 -22.36 7.92 6.04
C ALA A 605 -23.53 8.02 5.03
N ALA A 606 -23.26 8.41 3.79
CA ALA A 606 -24.27 8.46 2.73
C ALA A 606 -24.86 7.07 2.43
N THR A 607 -24.06 6.00 2.45
CA THR A 607 -24.56 4.62 2.21
C THR A 607 -25.53 4.11 3.27
N LEU A 608 -25.60 4.74 4.44
CA LEU A 608 -26.52 4.36 5.51
C LEU A 608 -27.94 4.89 5.29
N LEU A 609 -28.13 5.79 4.31
CA LEU A 609 -29.42 6.39 3.97
C LEU A 609 -29.80 5.97 2.55
N GLU A 610 -31.06 5.60 2.36
CA GLU A 610 -31.57 5.26 1.03
C GLU A 610 -31.55 6.49 0.11
N GLY A 611 -30.92 6.36 -1.05
CA GLY A 611 -30.67 7.50 -1.94
C GLY A 611 -29.63 8.51 -1.41
N GLY A 612 -28.88 8.16 -0.36
CA GLY A 612 -27.93 9.05 0.28
C GLY A 612 -26.76 9.45 -0.63
N ARG A 613 -26.39 10.73 -0.60
CA ARG A 613 -25.22 11.29 -1.31
C ARG A 613 -24.36 12.12 -0.39
N THR A 614 -23.11 12.35 -0.81
CA THR A 614 -22.30 13.36 -0.14
C THR A 614 -22.82 14.76 -0.47
N ALA A 615 -22.73 15.70 0.48
CA ALA A 615 -23.11 17.09 0.24
C ALA A 615 -22.39 17.68 -0.99
N HIS A 616 -21.11 17.37 -1.15
CA HIS A 616 -20.32 17.73 -2.33
C HIS A 616 -20.90 17.21 -3.65
N SER A 617 -21.30 15.93 -3.70
CA SER A 617 -21.84 15.35 -4.93
C SER A 617 -23.22 15.91 -5.28
N ALA A 618 -24.09 16.05 -4.28
CA ALA A 618 -25.47 16.47 -4.49
C ALA A 618 -25.61 17.97 -4.76
N LEU A 619 -24.90 18.81 -4.00
CA LEU A 619 -24.98 20.27 -4.11
C LEU A 619 -23.89 20.85 -5.02
N LYS A 620 -23.05 20.00 -5.64
CA LYS A 620 -21.91 20.38 -6.48
C LYS A 620 -20.99 21.42 -5.81
N LEU A 621 -20.77 21.26 -4.51
CA LEU A 621 -19.90 22.17 -3.76
C LEU A 621 -18.48 22.08 -4.30
N PRO A 622 -17.88 23.19 -4.76
CA PRO A 622 -16.56 23.18 -5.36
C PRO A 622 -15.48 22.90 -4.30
N LEU A 623 -14.65 21.89 -4.54
CA LEU A 623 -13.45 21.65 -3.76
C LEU A 623 -12.31 22.50 -4.32
N ASN A 624 -12.01 23.64 -3.69
CA ASN A 624 -10.92 24.51 -4.14
C ASN A 624 -9.55 23.96 -3.73
N MET A 625 -9.13 22.89 -4.39
CA MET A 625 -7.88 22.18 -4.12
C MET A 625 -6.62 22.99 -4.50
N GLN A 626 -6.77 24.11 -5.22
CA GLN A 626 -5.65 25.01 -5.54
C GLN A 626 -5.23 25.86 -4.34
N VAL A 627 -6.14 26.10 -3.39
CA VAL A 627 -5.90 26.96 -2.22
C VAL A 627 -5.95 26.16 -0.92
N ASN A 628 -6.73 25.08 -0.88
CA ASN A 628 -6.96 24.32 0.34
C ASN A 628 -6.52 22.85 0.14
N GLU A 629 -5.43 22.44 0.80
CA GLU A 629 -4.88 21.08 0.70
C GLU A 629 -5.81 20.00 1.29
N THR A 630 -6.76 20.41 2.14
CA THR A 630 -7.77 19.53 2.75
C THR A 630 -9.14 20.19 2.76
N PRO A 631 -9.85 20.27 1.62
CA PRO A 631 -11.18 20.83 1.58
C PRO A 631 -12.16 19.91 2.35
N VAL A 632 -12.88 20.46 3.32
CA VAL A 632 -13.83 19.73 4.18
C VAL A 632 -15.26 20.21 3.88
N CYS A 633 -16.25 19.35 4.13
CA CYS A 633 -17.67 19.71 4.11
C CYS A 633 -18.01 20.58 5.32
#